data_AF-A0A5R8XZH1-F1
#
_entry.id   AF-A0A5R8XZH1-F1
#
_cell.length_a   1.000
_cell.length_b   1.000
_cell.length_c   1.000
_cell.angle_alpha   90.00
_cell.angle_beta   90.00
_cell.angle_gamma   90.00
#
_symmetry.space_group_name_H-M   'P 1'
#
loop_
_entity.id
_entity.type
_entity.pdbx_description
1 polymer ?
#
loop_
_entity_poly.entity_id
_entity_poly.type
_entity_poly.pdbx_seq_one_letter_code
_entity_poly.pdbx_strand_id
1 'polypeptide(L)'
;MKKLLALLIFLTFFFTGCTKMQLEDFKDKTPEFIPQEYFNGKMTAYGLVKDRSGQIIRTFKGVLIGSWDEKGIGTLDEKFVYDDGEELTRVWTLKPTGEKSFDATAHDIVGTAKMKSLGNTVMIDYVMRVPYNDSTIDISVRDWLHLQEDGVIINHSKMKKFGFTVGELVITIIKDFP
;
A
#
# COMPACT_ATOMS: atom_id res chain seq x y z
N MET A 1 23.14 -46.01 -8.38
CA MET A 1 23.13 -45.20 -7.14
C MET A 1 23.91 -43.88 -7.26
N LYS A 2 25.21 -43.87 -7.60
CA LYS A 2 26.00 -42.62 -7.72
C LYS A 2 25.45 -41.62 -8.77
N LYS A 3 24.89 -42.09 -9.89
CA LYS A 3 24.27 -41.25 -10.92
C LYS A 3 22.92 -40.63 -10.50
N LEU A 4 22.18 -41.27 -9.59
CA LEU A 4 20.90 -40.78 -9.09
C LEU A 4 21.08 -39.71 -8.01
N LEU A 5 22.14 -39.85 -7.20
CA LEU A 5 22.54 -38.86 -6.19
C LEU A 5 23.07 -37.56 -6.83
N ALA A 6 23.78 -37.67 -7.97
CA ALA A 6 24.24 -36.51 -8.74
C ALA A 6 23.09 -35.72 -9.38
N LEU A 7 22.00 -36.39 -9.77
CA LEU A 7 20.81 -35.74 -10.33
C LEU A 7 19.99 -35.00 -9.25
N LEU A 8 19.96 -35.51 -8.02
CA LEU A 8 19.30 -34.86 -6.89
C LEU A 8 20.05 -33.59 -6.42
N ILE A 9 21.37 -33.59 -6.49
CA ILE A 9 22.22 -32.44 -6.13
C ILE A 9 22.16 -31.33 -7.21
N PHE A 10 21.93 -31.69 -8.47
CA PHE A 10 21.77 -30.72 -9.56
C PHE A 10 20.39 -30.03 -9.53
N LEU A 11 19.35 -30.70 -9.02
CA LEU A 11 18.00 -30.12 -8.91
C LEU A 11 17.86 -29.12 -7.73
N THR A 12 18.72 -29.20 -6.72
CA THR A 12 18.73 -28.26 -5.58
C THR A 12 19.35 -26.89 -5.88
N PHE A 13 19.97 -26.70 -7.05
CA PHE A 13 20.62 -25.43 -7.41
C PHE A 13 19.74 -24.44 -8.20
N PHE A 14 18.49 -24.79 -8.49
CA PHE A 14 17.54 -23.90 -9.20
C PHE A 14 16.56 -23.13 -8.29
N PHE A 15 16.77 -23.12 -6.97
CA PHE A 15 15.99 -22.28 -6.04
C PHE A 15 16.61 -20.89 -5.82
N THR A 16 17.32 -20.34 -6.79
CA THR A 16 17.87 -18.98 -6.68
C THR A 16 16.93 -17.97 -7.34
N GLY A 17 16.18 -17.24 -6.50
CA GLY A 17 15.72 -15.90 -6.85
C GLY A 17 14.22 -15.66 -6.77
N CYS A 18 13.58 -15.96 -5.64
CA CYS A 18 12.35 -15.23 -5.30
C CYS A 18 12.78 -13.80 -4.89
N THR A 19 13.10 -12.95 -5.88
CA THR A 19 13.45 -11.56 -5.61
C THR A 19 12.21 -10.86 -5.07
N LYS A 20 12.33 -10.33 -3.86
CA LYS A 20 11.26 -9.54 -3.23
C LYS A 20 11.37 -8.14 -3.81
N MET A 21 10.27 -7.65 -4.39
CA MET A 21 10.18 -6.29 -4.94
C MET A 21 10.75 -5.25 -3.97
N GLN A 22 11.63 -4.39 -4.49
CA GLN A 22 12.31 -3.31 -3.77
C GLN A 22 11.93 -1.96 -4.37
N LEU A 23 12.10 -0.89 -3.60
CA LEU A 23 11.72 0.44 -4.08
C LEU A 23 12.68 0.91 -5.19
N GLU A 24 13.95 0.49 -5.08
CA GLU A 24 15.04 0.77 -6.00
C GLU A 24 14.77 0.26 -7.43
N ASP A 25 13.90 -0.74 -7.58
CA ASP A 25 13.45 -1.27 -8.87
C ASP A 25 12.73 -0.20 -9.73
N PHE A 26 12.28 0.89 -9.10
CA PHE A 26 11.47 1.94 -9.74
C PHE A 26 12.22 3.24 -10.03
N LYS A 27 13.53 3.34 -9.75
CA LYS A 27 14.28 4.62 -9.81
C LYS A 27 14.17 5.37 -11.15
N ASP A 28 14.16 4.63 -12.26
CA ASP A 28 14.16 5.17 -13.63
C ASP A 28 12.75 5.13 -14.24
N LYS A 29 11.71 4.89 -13.43
CA LYS A 29 10.33 4.83 -13.90
C LYS A 29 9.66 6.20 -13.86
N THR A 30 8.96 6.49 -14.94
CA THR A 30 8.19 7.72 -15.16
C THR A 30 6.68 7.41 -15.20
N PRO A 31 5.80 8.39 -14.93
CA PRO A 31 6.11 9.75 -14.45
C PRO A 31 6.68 9.75 -13.03
N GLU A 32 7.33 10.84 -12.61
CA GLU A 32 7.76 10.95 -11.22
C GLU A 32 6.54 11.14 -10.30
N PHE A 33 6.44 10.30 -9.27
CA PHE A 33 5.39 10.40 -8.28
C PHE A 33 5.84 11.30 -7.13
N ILE A 34 5.37 12.55 -7.16
CA ILE A 34 5.53 13.54 -6.09
C ILE A 34 4.29 13.52 -5.19
N PRO A 35 4.37 12.98 -3.95
CA PRO A 35 3.20 12.84 -3.07
C PRO A 35 2.51 14.16 -2.75
N GLN A 36 3.28 15.24 -2.55
CA GLN A 36 2.76 16.56 -2.23
C GLN A 36 1.90 17.15 -3.35
N GLU A 37 2.22 16.83 -4.60
CA GLU A 37 1.47 17.32 -5.75
C GLU A 37 0.25 16.45 -6.04
N TYR A 38 0.44 15.13 -6.00
CA TYR A 38 -0.64 14.20 -6.31
C TYR A 38 -1.72 14.20 -5.22
N PHE A 39 -1.35 14.05 -3.95
CA PHE A 39 -2.28 14.02 -2.82
C PHE A 39 -2.66 15.41 -2.32
N ASN A 40 -2.91 16.34 -3.24
CA ASN A 40 -3.44 17.68 -2.94
C ASN A 40 -4.71 17.93 -3.74
N GLY A 41 -5.83 18.11 -3.07
CA GLY A 41 -7.17 18.20 -3.68
C GLY A 41 -7.97 16.90 -3.56
N LYS A 42 -9.03 16.81 -4.36
CA LYS A 42 -10.01 15.71 -4.30
C LYS A 42 -9.61 14.56 -5.22
N MET A 43 -9.84 13.35 -4.75
CA MET A 43 -9.65 12.11 -5.51
C MET A 43 -10.82 11.17 -5.25
N THR A 44 -11.08 10.30 -6.21
CA THR A 44 -12.00 9.19 -6.08
C THR A 44 -11.22 7.88 -6.11
N ALA A 45 -11.65 6.91 -5.30
CA ALA A 45 -11.05 5.59 -5.28
C ALA A 45 -12.06 4.46 -5.47
N TYR A 46 -11.59 3.36 -6.04
CA TYR A 46 -12.34 2.12 -6.19
C TYR A 46 -11.43 0.97 -5.84
N GLY A 47 -11.91 0.04 -5.02
CA GLY A 47 -11.05 -1.06 -4.57
C GLY A 47 -11.79 -2.31 -4.16
N LEU A 48 -10.99 -3.32 -3.86
CA LEU A 48 -11.43 -4.62 -3.41
C LEU A 48 -10.47 -5.16 -2.36
N VAL A 49 -11.01 -5.99 -1.47
CA VAL A 49 -10.27 -6.74 -0.46
C VAL A 49 -10.34 -8.22 -0.80
N LYS A 50 -9.20 -8.88 -0.79
CA LYS A 50 -9.10 -10.34 -0.93
C LYS A 50 -8.72 -10.98 0.38
N ASP A 51 -9.28 -12.17 0.63
CA ASP A 51 -8.83 -13.02 1.72
C ASP A 51 -7.51 -13.75 1.37
N ARG A 52 -7.00 -14.54 2.31
CA ARG A 52 -5.78 -15.36 2.11
C ARG A 52 -5.89 -16.40 0.99
N SER A 53 -7.10 -16.76 0.54
CA SER A 53 -7.34 -17.68 -0.57
C SER A 53 -7.35 -16.96 -1.93
N GLY A 54 -7.34 -15.63 -1.91
CA GLY A 54 -7.43 -14.78 -3.10
C GLY A 54 -8.88 -14.48 -3.53
N GLN A 55 -9.88 -14.94 -2.76
CA GLN A 55 -11.27 -14.62 -3.02
C GLN A 55 -11.56 -13.17 -2.66
N ILE A 56 -12.28 -12.47 -3.53
CA ILE A 56 -12.77 -11.13 -3.25
C ILE A 56 -13.88 -11.24 -2.22
N ILE A 57 -13.66 -10.65 -1.05
CA ILE A 57 -14.61 -10.70 0.07
C ILE A 57 -15.39 -9.40 0.24
N ARG A 58 -14.84 -8.28 -0.24
CA ARG A 58 -15.47 -6.95 -0.19
C ARG A 58 -15.00 -6.09 -1.34
N THR A 59 -15.85 -5.19 -1.79
CA THR A 59 -15.52 -4.09 -2.70
C THR A 59 -15.92 -2.77 -2.05
N PHE A 60 -15.28 -1.68 -2.47
CA PHE A 60 -15.57 -0.37 -1.90
C PHE A 60 -15.34 0.76 -2.89
N LYS A 61 -16.01 1.87 -2.63
CA LYS A 61 -15.75 3.17 -3.25
C LYS A 61 -15.25 4.14 -2.18
N GLY A 62 -14.31 4.99 -2.54
CA GLY A 62 -13.76 6.01 -1.67
C GLY A 62 -13.78 7.41 -2.25
N VAL A 63 -13.80 8.40 -1.36
CA VAL A 63 -13.46 9.79 -1.65
C VAL A 63 -12.31 10.17 -0.74
N LEU A 64 -11.27 10.75 -1.32
CA LEU A 64 -10.09 11.22 -0.59
C LEU A 64 -9.92 12.72 -0.82
N ILE A 65 -9.54 13.44 0.24
CA ILE A 65 -9.27 14.88 0.18
C ILE A 65 -7.90 15.11 0.82
N GLY A 66 -6.95 15.45 -0.03
CA GLY A 66 -5.59 15.78 0.37
C GLY A 66 -5.38 17.29 0.53
N SER A 67 -4.56 17.69 1.49
CA SER A 67 -4.11 19.08 1.67
C SER A 67 -2.71 19.10 2.25
N TRP A 68 -1.94 20.14 1.97
CA TRP A 68 -0.57 20.33 2.47
C TRP A 68 -0.42 21.74 3.03
N ASP A 69 0.24 21.85 4.18
CA ASP A 69 0.54 23.15 4.80
C ASP A 69 1.87 23.76 4.33
N GLU A 70 2.16 24.99 4.76
CA GLU A 70 3.39 25.71 4.43
C GLU A 70 4.67 25.02 4.95
N LYS A 71 4.55 24.14 5.96
CA LYS A 71 5.65 23.35 6.52
C LYS A 71 5.85 22.04 5.76
N GLY A 72 5.05 21.78 4.73
CA GLY A 72 5.06 20.54 3.96
C GLY A 72 4.44 19.36 4.70
N ILE A 73 3.62 19.59 5.74
CA ILE A 73 2.87 18.54 6.42
C ILE A 73 1.57 18.31 5.66
N GLY A 74 1.35 17.06 5.23
CA GLY A 74 0.16 16.65 4.50
C GLY A 74 -0.93 16.12 5.42
N THR A 75 -2.19 16.37 5.07
CA THR A 75 -3.37 15.68 5.60
C THR A 75 -4.09 14.99 4.45
N LEU A 76 -4.42 13.71 4.60
CA LEU A 76 -5.23 12.94 3.66
C LEU A 76 -6.45 12.38 4.40
N ASP A 77 -7.62 12.99 4.17
CA ASP A 77 -8.91 12.53 4.71
C ASP A 77 -9.54 11.56 3.72
N GLU A 78 -9.67 10.31 4.13
CA GLU A 78 -10.17 9.20 3.33
C GLU A 78 -11.52 8.73 3.89
N LYS A 79 -12.52 8.62 3.02
CA LYS A 79 -13.84 8.07 3.36
C LYS A 79 -14.18 6.96 2.39
N PHE A 80 -14.44 5.77 2.90
CA PHE A 80 -14.77 4.58 2.14
C PHE A 80 -16.16 4.08 2.48
N VAL A 81 -16.89 3.63 1.47
CA VAL A 81 -18.18 2.94 1.58
C VAL A 81 -18.01 1.57 0.94
N TYR A 82 -18.19 0.52 1.74
CA TYR A 82 -18.11 -0.86 1.29
C TYR A 82 -19.45 -1.34 0.71
N ASP A 83 -19.42 -2.44 -0.04
CA ASP A 83 -20.58 -3.07 -0.65
C ASP A 83 -21.61 -3.63 0.34
N ASP A 84 -21.20 -3.91 1.57
CA ASP A 84 -22.07 -4.27 2.69
C ASP A 84 -22.65 -3.05 3.44
N GLY A 85 -22.30 -1.83 3.02
CA GLY A 85 -22.77 -0.58 3.62
C GLY A 85 -21.94 -0.09 4.81
N GLU A 86 -20.87 -0.78 5.20
CA GLU A 86 -19.95 -0.26 6.21
C GLU A 86 -19.25 1.01 5.69
N GLU A 87 -19.13 2.02 6.56
CA GLU A 87 -18.37 3.23 6.28
C GLU A 87 -17.11 3.27 7.13
N LEU A 88 -15.98 3.59 6.49
CA LEU A 88 -14.70 3.76 7.15
C LEU A 88 -14.14 5.14 6.83
N THR A 89 -13.72 5.86 7.87
CA THR A 89 -12.96 7.10 7.72
C THR A 89 -11.55 6.94 8.25
N ARG A 90 -10.55 7.41 7.51
CA ARG A 90 -9.15 7.47 7.97
C ARG A 90 -8.55 8.81 7.59
N VAL A 91 -7.96 9.47 8.58
CA VAL A 91 -7.24 10.73 8.38
C VAL A 91 -5.76 10.51 8.62
N TRP A 92 -4.98 10.56 7.56
CA TRP A 92 -3.53 10.49 7.64
C TRP A 92 -2.92 11.87 7.86
N THR A 93 -1.91 11.94 8.72
CA THR A 93 -0.97 13.06 8.79
C THR A 93 0.37 12.59 8.25
N LEU A 94 0.90 13.28 7.24
CA LEU A 94 2.15 12.95 6.54
C LEU A 94 3.21 14.01 6.89
N LYS A 95 4.19 13.63 7.70
CA LYS A 95 5.28 14.53 8.12
C LYS A 95 6.56 14.22 7.33
N PRO A 96 7.16 15.20 6.63
CA PRO A 96 8.43 14.99 5.95
C PRO A 96 9.55 14.57 6.91
N THR A 97 10.34 13.58 6.52
CA THR A 97 11.51 13.10 7.28
C THR A 97 12.81 13.12 6.47
N GLY A 98 12.73 13.54 5.20
CA GLY A 98 13.86 13.69 4.30
C GLY A 98 13.36 13.89 2.87
N GLU A 99 14.28 13.80 1.92
CA GLU A 99 13.90 13.81 0.51
C GLU A 99 13.01 12.60 0.19
N LYS A 100 11.82 12.86 -0.37
CA LYS A 100 10.84 11.84 -0.81
C LYS A 100 10.47 10.81 0.27
N SER A 101 10.58 11.19 1.54
CA SER A 101 10.32 10.30 2.69
C SER A 101 9.45 10.99 3.73
N PHE A 102 8.50 10.24 4.29
CA PHE A 102 7.54 10.74 5.26
C PHE A 102 7.31 9.73 6.39
N ASP A 103 7.10 10.28 7.57
CA ASP A 103 6.48 9.59 8.70
C ASP A 103 4.99 9.88 8.69
N ALA A 104 4.17 8.83 8.66
CA ALA A 104 2.73 8.94 8.54
C ALA A 104 2.01 8.37 9.77
N THR A 105 0.94 9.03 10.22
CA THR A 105 0.13 8.59 11.37
C THR A 105 -1.36 8.70 11.05
N ALA A 106 -2.14 7.77 11.58
CA ALA A 106 -3.60 7.83 11.61
C ALA A 106 -4.12 7.11 12.86
N HIS A 107 -5.41 7.28 13.18
CA HIS A 107 -6.02 6.82 14.44
C HIS A 107 -5.93 5.30 14.69
N ASP A 108 -5.89 4.51 13.63
CA ASP A 108 -5.85 3.05 13.62
C ASP A 108 -4.45 2.49 13.30
N ILE A 109 -3.44 3.36 13.22
CA ILE A 109 -2.05 2.99 12.92
C ILE A 109 -1.28 2.90 14.23
N VAL A 110 -0.67 1.74 14.46
CA VAL A 110 0.16 1.50 15.64
C VAL A 110 1.54 2.09 15.38
N GLY A 111 1.86 3.18 16.07
CA GLY A 111 3.14 3.88 15.93
C GLY A 111 3.16 4.80 14.72
N THR A 112 4.12 4.60 13.82
CA THR A 112 4.34 5.48 12.66
C THR A 112 4.58 4.65 11.41
N ALA A 113 3.77 4.91 10.39
CA ALA A 113 3.93 4.37 9.05
C ALA A 113 5.14 5.03 8.37
N LYS A 114 5.94 4.24 7.65
CA LYS A 114 7.09 4.74 6.89
C LYS A 114 6.74 4.78 5.42
N MET A 115 6.75 5.98 4.85
CA MET A 115 6.43 6.23 3.46
C MET A 115 7.68 6.70 2.71
N LYS A 116 7.94 6.14 1.53
CA LYS A 116 9.05 6.51 0.65
C LYS A 116 8.60 6.54 -0.80
N SER A 117 9.03 7.54 -1.57
CA SER A 117 8.78 7.65 -3.00
C SER A 117 10.08 7.50 -3.81
N LEU A 118 10.01 6.80 -4.94
CA LEU A 118 11.09 6.70 -5.92
C LEU A 118 10.52 6.40 -7.31
N GLY A 119 10.91 7.21 -8.30
CA GLY A 119 10.34 7.16 -9.66
C GLY A 119 8.82 7.34 -9.61
N ASN A 120 8.09 6.44 -10.27
CA ASN A 120 6.63 6.46 -10.30
C ASN A 120 5.96 5.75 -9.11
N THR A 121 6.71 5.39 -8.08
CA THR A 121 6.24 4.47 -7.04
C THR A 121 6.40 5.04 -5.64
N VAL A 122 5.35 4.91 -4.83
CA VAL A 122 5.37 5.13 -3.38
C VAL A 122 5.19 3.79 -2.68
N MET A 123 5.99 3.54 -1.65
CA MET A 123 5.84 2.41 -0.74
C MET A 123 5.52 2.91 0.67
N ILE A 124 4.52 2.31 1.31
CA ILE A 124 4.13 2.60 2.69
C ILE A 124 4.19 1.31 3.51
N ASP A 125 4.87 1.33 4.65
CA ASP A 125 4.99 0.19 5.57
C ASP A 125 4.51 0.58 6.96
N TYR A 126 3.54 -0.17 7.49
CA TYR A 126 2.90 0.16 8.76
C TYR A 126 2.24 -1.03 9.44
N VAL A 127 1.81 -0.81 10.69
CA VAL A 127 0.98 -1.74 11.45
C VAL A 127 -0.38 -1.10 11.65
N MET A 128 -1.44 -1.79 11.22
CA MET A 128 -2.82 -1.35 11.33
C MET A 128 -3.54 -2.19 12.38
N ARG A 129 -4.29 -1.53 13.25
CA ARG A 129 -5.18 -2.16 14.21
C ARG A 129 -6.57 -2.25 13.61
N VAL A 130 -7.07 -3.47 13.42
CA VAL A 130 -8.40 -3.70 12.87
C VAL A 130 -9.32 -4.36 13.91
N PRO A 131 -10.62 -4.02 13.92
CA PRO A 131 -11.61 -4.76 14.69
C PRO A 131 -11.64 -6.24 14.28
N TYR A 132 -11.73 -7.15 15.25
CA TYR A 132 -11.85 -8.58 15.01
C TYR A 132 -12.64 -9.23 16.15
N ASN A 133 -13.88 -9.64 15.85
CA ASN A 133 -14.88 -10.06 16.85
C ASN A 133 -15.02 -9.00 17.95
N ASP A 134 -14.92 -9.40 19.22
CA ASP A 134 -15.03 -8.51 20.40
C ASP A 134 -13.70 -7.83 20.79
N SER A 135 -12.69 -7.89 19.93
CA SER A 135 -11.36 -7.33 20.21
C SER A 135 -10.76 -6.64 18.98
N THR A 136 -9.45 -6.39 19.03
CA THR A 136 -8.68 -5.85 17.90
C THR A 136 -7.49 -6.73 17.61
N ILE A 137 -7.04 -6.73 16.35
CA ILE A 137 -5.85 -7.42 15.91
C ILE A 137 -4.94 -6.46 15.15
N ASP A 138 -3.65 -6.56 15.42
CA ASP A 138 -2.63 -5.77 14.73
C ASP A 138 -2.09 -6.59 13.55
N ILE A 139 -2.19 -6.02 12.34
CA ILE A 139 -1.70 -6.58 11.08
C ILE A 139 -0.66 -5.65 10.47
N SER A 140 0.40 -6.23 9.90
CA SER A 140 1.38 -5.47 9.12
C SER A 140 0.85 -5.28 7.71
N VAL A 141 0.88 -4.05 7.21
CA VAL A 141 0.45 -3.71 5.86
C VAL A 141 1.62 -3.11 5.12
N ARG A 142 1.81 -3.55 3.88
CA ARG A 142 2.74 -2.92 2.95
C ARG A 142 2.04 -2.59 1.65
N ASP A 143 1.98 -1.29 1.38
CA ASP A 143 1.35 -0.72 0.20
C ASP A 143 2.40 -0.36 -0.84
N TRP A 144 2.04 -0.56 -2.11
CA TRP A 144 2.80 -0.12 -3.25
C TRP A 144 1.86 0.62 -4.19
N LEU A 145 2.03 1.93 -4.28
CA LEU A 145 1.24 2.81 -5.10
C LEU A 145 2.06 3.15 -6.35
N HIS A 146 1.52 2.85 -7.52
CA HIS A 146 2.19 3.07 -8.81
C HIS A 146 1.40 4.09 -9.62
N LEU A 147 2.02 5.24 -9.86
CA LEU A 147 1.47 6.29 -10.72
C LEU A 147 1.63 5.90 -12.20
N GLN A 148 0.51 5.91 -12.92
CA GLN A 148 0.44 5.69 -14.35
C GLN A 148 0.60 7.03 -15.11
N GLU A 149 0.91 6.97 -16.40
CA GLU A 149 1.14 8.13 -17.26
C GLU A 149 -0.07 9.08 -17.35
N ASP A 150 -1.29 8.54 -17.22
CA ASP A 150 -2.56 9.27 -17.26
C ASP A 150 -2.99 9.81 -15.89
N GLY A 151 -2.12 9.71 -14.87
CA GLY A 151 -2.40 10.21 -13.53
C GLY A 151 -3.29 9.28 -12.72
N VAL A 152 -3.52 8.03 -13.14
CA VAL A 152 -4.18 7.02 -12.32
C VAL A 152 -3.14 6.37 -11.40
N ILE A 153 -3.47 6.18 -10.11
CA ILE A 153 -2.67 5.34 -9.22
C ILE A 153 -3.29 3.95 -9.15
N ILE A 154 -2.45 2.94 -9.34
CA ILE A 154 -2.77 1.56 -8.97
C ILE A 154 -2.01 1.21 -7.71
N ASN A 155 -2.74 0.91 -6.65
CA ASN A 155 -2.18 0.45 -5.40
C ASN A 155 -2.50 -1.04 -5.18
N HIS A 156 -1.50 -1.76 -4.71
CA HIS A 156 -1.65 -3.11 -4.20
C HIS A 156 -0.95 -3.25 -2.86
N SER A 157 -1.58 -4.01 -1.98
CA SER A 157 -1.11 -4.19 -0.61
C SER A 157 -1.14 -5.63 -0.18
N LYS A 158 -0.17 -6.00 0.66
CA LYS A 158 -0.19 -7.27 1.38
C LYS A 158 -0.36 -7.03 2.88
N MET A 159 -1.38 -7.65 3.44
CA MET A 159 -1.65 -7.66 4.87
C MET A 159 -1.11 -8.95 5.48
N LYS A 160 -0.34 -8.84 6.56
CA LYS A 160 0.31 -9.97 7.21
C LYS A 160 0.06 -10.02 8.70
N LYS A 161 -0.09 -11.24 9.22
CA LYS A 161 -0.05 -11.54 10.65
C LYS A 161 1.00 -12.62 10.89
N PHE A 162 1.93 -12.39 11.82
CA PHE A 162 3.00 -13.33 12.15
C PHE A 162 3.78 -13.84 10.91
N GLY A 163 3.97 -12.97 9.91
CA GLY A 163 4.69 -13.29 8.67
C GLY A 163 3.84 -13.90 7.54
N PHE A 164 2.64 -14.41 7.85
CA PHE A 164 1.73 -15.02 6.89
C PHE A 164 0.79 -13.98 6.28
N THR A 165 0.56 -14.06 4.97
CA THR A 165 -0.45 -13.22 4.30
C THR A 165 -1.84 -13.61 4.78
N VAL A 166 -2.60 -12.63 5.26
CA VAL A 166 -3.98 -12.80 5.75
C VAL A 166 -5.00 -12.13 4.83
N GLY A 167 -4.56 -11.19 3.99
CA GLY A 167 -5.38 -10.54 2.99
C GLY A 167 -4.57 -9.66 2.06
N GLU A 168 -5.22 -9.20 1.01
CA GLU A 168 -4.66 -8.28 0.02
C GLU A 168 -5.66 -7.16 -0.25
N LEU A 169 -5.15 -5.98 -0.56
CA LEU A 169 -5.94 -4.84 -1.00
C LEU A 169 -5.50 -4.46 -2.41
N VAL A 170 -6.46 -4.15 -3.27
CA VAL A 170 -6.18 -3.49 -4.55
C VAL A 170 -7.10 -2.29 -4.63
N ILE A 171 -6.53 -1.12 -4.89
CA ILE A 171 -7.27 0.13 -4.99
C ILE A 171 -6.72 0.94 -6.14
N THR A 172 -7.63 1.48 -6.94
CA THR A 172 -7.34 2.48 -7.96
C THR A 172 -7.73 3.84 -7.42
N ILE A 173 -6.84 4.82 -7.52
CA ILE A 173 -7.09 6.19 -7.07
C ILE A 173 -6.94 7.11 -8.29
N ILE A 174 -7.96 7.93 -8.52
CA ILE A 174 -8.05 8.84 -9.65
C ILE A 174 -8.17 10.24 -9.07
N LYS A 175 -7.28 11.14 -9.48
CA LYS A 175 -7.39 12.56 -9.12
C LYS A 175 -8.60 13.15 -9.84
N ASP A 176 -9.49 13.80 -9.10
CA ASP A 176 -10.63 14.49 -9.71
C ASP A 176 -10.06 15.72 -10.44
N PHE A 177 -10.16 15.74 -11.77
CA PHE A 177 -9.83 16.93 -12.54
C PHE A 177 -10.96 17.96 -12.38
N PRO A 178 -10.65 19.24 -12.09
CA PRO A 178 -11.63 20.32 -12.15
C PRO A 178 -12.17 20.53 -13.58
#